data_AF-A0A7Y4CNU7-F1
#
_entry.id   AF-A0A7Y4CNU7-F1
#
_cell.length_a   1.000
_cell.length_b   1.000
_cell.length_c   1.000
_cell.angle_alpha   90.00
_cell.angle_beta   90.00
_cell.angle_gamma   90.00
#
_symmetry.space_group_name_H-M   'P 1'
#
loop_
_entity.id
_entity.type
_entity.pdbx_description
1 polymer ?
#
loop_
_entity_poly.entity_id
_entity_poly.type
_entity_poly.pdbx_seq_one_letter_code
_entity_poly.pdbx_strand_id
1 'polypeptide(L)'
;MKYKILALSVVGAILGGCGSDNNNSVPPEQAYRNIMAFDPAVMGMKGTYSCDNGATGSLEETNYYGVSEVTDITVLNYPETCTFTYNATPGAKDVSNGKDMSKVSYKFPKGLANYDDLVTSSPISTLIEKELDGQPYNDSAGNDVLVALGLGNLLNNGSISSVADFLRRTEEVIKTLPASEASRVSATAAVLSDVLVVSPNSTANELALATESITDKVISENPNYPVANNGDTIYLDLTEDPTLVEKAVADPTAPVDDLPPPKKADPVPNPDEGTKPPTGGTGGTGGTGGTGGGGNGGGTGG
;
A
#
# COMPACT_ATOMS: atom_id res chain seq x y z
N MET A 1 -3.82 -64.42 2.05
CA MET A 1 -3.73 -63.84 3.41
C MET A 1 -2.90 -62.57 3.34
N LYS A 2 -3.39 -61.48 3.96
CA LYS A 2 -2.72 -60.22 4.38
C LYS A 2 -2.82 -58.98 3.45
N TYR A 3 -3.68 -58.04 3.91
CA TYR A 3 -3.59 -56.56 4.00
C TYR A 3 -3.12 -55.73 2.77
N LYS A 4 -3.97 -54.85 2.16
CA LYS A 4 -4.46 -53.50 2.54
C LYS A 4 -3.50 -52.32 2.22
N ILE A 5 -4.05 -51.37 1.43
CA ILE A 5 -3.94 -49.89 1.50
C ILE A 5 -2.85 -49.13 0.70
N LEU A 6 -3.39 -48.19 -0.09
CA LEU A 6 -2.93 -46.91 -0.66
C LEU A 6 -1.44 -46.49 -0.59
N ALA A 7 -0.94 -46.03 -1.74
CA ALA A 7 -0.17 -44.77 -1.84
C ALA A 7 -0.35 -44.19 -3.26
N LEU A 8 -1.07 -43.07 -3.36
CA LEU A 8 -1.13 -42.23 -4.56
C LEU A 8 0.15 -41.38 -4.55
N SER A 9 1.11 -41.76 -5.39
CA SER A 9 2.41 -41.11 -5.50
C SER A 9 2.28 -39.75 -6.16
N VAL A 10 2.60 -38.70 -5.40
CA VAL A 10 3.14 -37.43 -5.88
C VAL A 10 4.28 -37.72 -6.85
N VAL A 11 4.32 -37.03 -8.00
CA VAL A 11 5.48 -36.48 -8.72
C VAL A 11 5.03 -36.11 -10.14
N GLY A 12 4.85 -34.81 -10.39
CA GLY A 12 5.03 -34.21 -11.72
C GLY A 12 6.30 -33.36 -11.62
N ALA A 13 7.45 -33.88 -12.04
CA ALA A 13 8.06 -33.65 -13.36
C ALA A 13 8.53 -32.19 -13.49
N ILE A 14 9.77 -31.89 -13.06
CA ILE A 14 10.99 -31.84 -13.88
C ILE A 14 10.95 -30.69 -14.92
N LEU A 15 11.75 -29.65 -14.66
CA LEU A 15 12.49 -28.93 -15.70
C LEU A 15 13.97 -28.93 -15.28
N GLY A 16 14.74 -29.81 -15.93
CA GLY A 16 16.20 -29.81 -15.87
C GLY A 16 16.82 -28.89 -16.92
N GLY A 17 18.03 -28.41 -16.66
CA GLY A 17 18.79 -27.62 -17.63
C GLY A 17 20.05 -26.96 -17.07
N CYS A 18 21.03 -27.81 -16.74
CA CYS A 18 22.49 -27.61 -16.65
C CYS A 18 23.11 -26.26 -17.13
N GLY A 19 24.09 -25.72 -16.38
CA GLY A 19 25.11 -24.81 -16.92
C GLY A 19 25.85 -23.98 -15.88
N SER A 20 27.05 -24.44 -15.51
CA SER A 20 28.02 -23.83 -14.58
C SER A 20 28.57 -22.48 -15.07
N ASP A 21 28.69 -21.50 -14.17
CA ASP A 21 29.92 -20.71 -13.88
C ASP A 21 29.61 -19.33 -13.24
N ASN A 22 29.61 -19.32 -11.89
CA ASN A 22 30.02 -18.30 -10.92
C ASN A 22 30.10 -16.80 -11.33
N ASN A 23 29.19 -15.96 -10.80
CA ASN A 23 29.53 -14.94 -9.79
C ASN A 23 28.27 -14.36 -9.12
N ASN A 24 28.03 -14.77 -7.87
CA ASN A 24 27.20 -14.16 -6.83
C ASN A 24 25.95 -13.33 -7.24
N SER A 25 24.85 -14.03 -7.51
CA SER A 25 23.50 -13.59 -7.13
C SER A 25 22.68 -14.85 -6.96
N VAL A 26 22.48 -15.26 -5.71
CA VAL A 26 21.52 -16.30 -5.37
C VAL A 26 20.15 -15.65 -5.59
N PRO A 27 19.33 -16.06 -6.57
CA PRO A 27 17.94 -15.66 -6.61
C PRO A 27 17.25 -16.27 -5.37
N PRO A 28 16.20 -15.65 -4.81
CA PRO A 28 15.48 -16.28 -3.71
C PRO A 28 14.96 -17.66 -4.17
N GLU A 29 15.35 -18.71 -3.44
CA GLU A 29 14.93 -20.11 -3.67
C GLU A 29 13.42 -20.33 -3.40
N GLN A 30 12.70 -19.30 -2.94
CA GLN A 30 11.31 -19.38 -2.55
C GLN A 30 10.50 -18.25 -3.17
N ALA A 31 9.34 -18.59 -3.74
CA ALA A 31 8.37 -17.60 -4.19
C ALA A 31 7.89 -16.77 -2.98
N TYR A 32 7.75 -15.46 -3.17
CA TYR A 32 7.31 -14.53 -2.14
C TYR A 32 6.34 -13.51 -2.74
N ARG A 33 5.51 -12.92 -1.88
CA ARG A 33 4.62 -11.79 -2.19
C ARG A 33 5.02 -10.56 -1.40
N ASN A 34 4.80 -9.40 -2.00
CA ASN A 34 4.99 -8.12 -1.35
C ASN A 34 3.66 -7.56 -0.89
N ILE A 35 3.58 -7.24 0.41
CA ILE A 35 2.48 -6.52 1.03
C ILE A 35 3.04 -5.16 1.44
N MET A 36 2.33 -4.08 1.14
CA MET A 36 2.78 -2.71 1.37
C MET A 36 1.90 -2.02 2.42
N ALA A 37 2.53 -1.27 3.32
CA ALA A 37 1.89 -0.24 4.13
C ALA A 37 2.09 1.13 3.47
N PHE A 38 0.99 1.83 3.17
CA PHE A 38 1.01 3.05 2.35
C PHE A 38 0.17 4.20 2.92
N ASP A 39 0.89 5.20 3.43
CA ASP A 39 0.57 6.62 3.56
C ASP A 39 1.90 7.38 3.37
N PRO A 40 2.18 7.74 2.11
CA PRO A 40 3.41 7.28 1.43
C PRO A 40 4.06 5.97 1.95
N ALA A 41 5.28 5.60 1.55
CA ALA A 41 5.88 4.36 2.08
C ALA A 41 6.05 4.45 3.61
N VAL A 42 5.44 3.52 4.37
CA VAL A 42 5.60 3.48 5.84
C VAL A 42 6.52 2.35 6.25
N MET A 43 7.71 2.71 6.74
CA MET A 43 8.69 1.74 7.23
C MET A 43 8.46 1.38 8.70
N GLY A 44 8.95 0.21 9.13
CA GLY A 44 8.95 -0.20 10.53
C GLY A 44 7.63 -0.77 11.05
N MET A 45 6.62 -0.99 10.19
CA MET A 45 5.34 -1.58 10.61
C MET A 45 5.41 -3.11 10.64
N LYS A 46 4.79 -3.72 11.64
CA LYS A 46 4.59 -5.17 11.72
C LYS A 46 3.14 -5.50 11.55
N GLY A 47 2.87 -6.67 10.97
CA GLY A 47 1.52 -7.03 10.61
C GLY A 47 1.20 -8.51 10.76
N THR A 48 0.01 -8.85 10.33
CA THR A 48 -0.52 -10.21 10.29
C THR A 48 -1.36 -10.41 9.04
N TYR A 49 -1.50 -11.67 8.62
CA TYR A 49 -2.49 -12.07 7.61
C TYR A 49 -3.38 -13.19 8.14
N SER A 50 -4.60 -13.27 7.60
CA SER A 50 -5.55 -14.35 7.89
C SER A 50 -6.35 -14.68 6.64
N CYS A 51 -6.43 -15.96 6.27
CA CYS A 51 -7.11 -16.43 5.06
C CYS A 51 -8.27 -17.39 5.37
N ASP A 52 -9.21 -17.53 4.43
CA ASP A 52 -10.44 -18.33 4.62
C ASP A 52 -10.19 -19.83 4.92
N ASN A 53 -9.06 -20.37 4.49
CA ASN A 53 -8.66 -21.75 4.81
C ASN A 53 -8.10 -21.92 6.23
N GLY A 54 -8.09 -20.85 7.04
CA GLY A 54 -7.53 -20.83 8.38
C GLY A 54 -6.02 -20.58 8.44
N ALA A 55 -5.35 -20.36 7.31
CA ALA A 55 -3.95 -19.95 7.29
C ALA A 55 -3.81 -18.56 7.95
N THR A 56 -2.89 -18.44 8.89
CA THR A 56 -2.60 -17.20 9.60
C THR A 56 -1.10 -17.08 9.83
N GLY A 57 -0.58 -15.85 9.83
CA GLY A 57 0.81 -15.62 10.15
C GLY A 57 1.13 -14.15 10.38
N SER A 58 2.42 -13.87 10.56
CA SER A 58 2.94 -12.51 10.72
C SER A 58 3.48 -11.98 9.39
N LEU A 59 3.42 -10.67 9.23
CA LEU A 59 4.15 -9.93 8.20
C LEU A 59 5.47 -9.45 8.81
N GLU A 60 6.57 -9.62 8.08
CA GLU A 60 7.86 -9.04 8.44
C GLU A 60 7.76 -7.51 8.57
N GLU A 61 8.70 -6.93 9.31
CA GLU A 61 8.76 -5.48 9.47
C GLU A 61 8.92 -4.78 8.11
N THR A 62 8.11 -3.76 7.83
CA THR A 62 8.19 -3.06 6.55
C THR A 62 9.54 -2.38 6.36
N ASN A 63 10.14 -2.58 5.19
CA ASN A 63 11.40 -1.96 4.82
C ASN A 63 11.23 -0.47 4.44
N TYR A 64 12.29 0.15 3.93
CA TYR A 64 12.29 1.55 3.45
C TYR A 64 11.23 1.83 2.36
N TYR A 65 10.79 0.83 1.61
CA TYR A 65 9.74 0.97 0.60
C TYR A 65 8.33 0.70 1.17
N GLY A 66 8.21 0.51 2.48
CA GLY A 66 6.97 0.18 3.14
C GLY A 66 6.50 -1.26 2.88
N VAL A 67 7.40 -2.15 2.46
CA VAL A 67 7.06 -3.51 2.01
C VAL A 67 7.48 -4.58 3.02
N SER A 68 6.59 -5.53 3.24
CA SER A 68 6.84 -6.82 3.92
C SER A 68 6.76 -7.96 2.90
N GLU A 69 7.69 -8.91 3.01
CA GLU A 69 7.70 -10.13 2.20
C GLU A 69 6.97 -11.28 2.90
N VAL A 70 6.20 -12.07 2.15
CA VAL A 70 5.45 -13.24 2.66
C VAL A 70 5.68 -14.44 1.76
N THR A 71 6.07 -15.58 2.35
CA THR A 71 6.33 -16.85 1.64
C THR A 71 5.25 -17.91 1.84
N ASP A 72 4.16 -17.59 2.56
CA ASP A 72 3.07 -18.53 2.79
C ASP A 72 2.37 -18.92 1.48
N ILE A 73 2.17 -20.22 1.27
CA ILE A 73 1.63 -20.76 0.02
C ILE A 73 0.18 -20.35 -0.26
N THR A 74 -0.61 -20.07 0.79
CA THR A 74 -1.99 -19.57 0.63
C THR A 74 -1.97 -18.12 0.18
N VAL A 75 -1.14 -17.28 0.82
CA VAL A 75 -0.94 -15.89 0.41
C VAL A 75 -0.39 -15.82 -1.02
N LEU A 76 0.49 -16.74 -1.38
CA LEU A 76 1.00 -16.86 -2.74
C LEU A 76 -0.13 -17.25 -3.71
N ASN A 77 -0.84 -18.35 -3.50
CA ASN A 77 -1.74 -18.86 -4.55
C ASN A 77 -3.15 -18.26 -4.55
N TYR A 78 -3.61 -17.79 -3.40
CA TYR A 78 -5.00 -17.34 -3.17
C TYR A 78 -5.06 -16.06 -2.31
N PRO A 79 -4.31 -15.00 -2.65
CA PRO A 79 -4.24 -13.79 -1.85
C PRO A 79 -5.61 -13.11 -1.69
N GLU A 80 -6.53 -13.28 -2.65
CA GLU A 80 -7.90 -12.77 -2.59
C GLU A 80 -8.70 -13.34 -1.42
N THR A 81 -8.29 -14.48 -0.87
CA THR A 81 -8.94 -15.11 0.30
C THR A 81 -8.41 -14.58 1.63
N CYS A 82 -7.42 -13.70 1.61
CA CYS A 82 -6.70 -13.23 2.78
C CYS A 82 -7.04 -11.78 3.11
N THR A 83 -7.08 -11.47 4.41
CA THR A 83 -6.96 -10.11 4.96
C THR A 83 -5.52 -9.85 5.36
N PHE A 84 -5.09 -8.61 5.22
CA PHE A 84 -3.78 -8.14 5.69
C PHE A 84 -3.98 -7.00 6.66
N THR A 85 -3.21 -6.98 7.75
CA THR A 85 -3.30 -5.96 8.78
C THR A 85 -1.91 -5.57 9.23
N TYR A 86 -1.56 -4.30 9.09
CA TYR A 86 -0.44 -3.68 9.79
C TYR A 86 -0.93 -3.05 11.08
N ASN A 87 -0.21 -3.32 12.15
CA ASN A 87 -0.56 -2.87 13.50
C ASN A 87 0.28 -1.67 13.90
N ALA A 88 -0.23 -0.89 14.85
CA ALA A 88 0.52 0.13 15.58
C ALA A 88 1.84 -0.46 16.09
N THR A 89 2.96 0.03 15.55
CA THR A 89 4.29 -0.51 15.79
C THR A 89 5.24 0.60 16.22
N PRO A 90 5.82 0.55 17.44
CA PRO A 90 6.78 1.55 17.90
C PRO A 90 7.93 1.76 16.93
N GLY A 91 8.20 3.02 16.56
CA GLY A 91 9.29 3.38 15.65
C GLY A 91 8.91 3.37 14.16
N ALA A 92 7.69 3.00 13.80
CA ALA A 92 7.20 3.12 12.43
C ALA A 92 7.17 4.59 11.97
N LYS A 93 7.54 4.84 10.71
CA LYS A 93 7.63 6.20 10.14
C LYS A 93 7.19 6.25 8.69
N ASP A 94 6.57 7.36 8.31
CA ASP A 94 6.41 7.74 6.90
C ASP A 94 7.79 8.13 6.36
N VAL A 95 8.23 7.44 5.33
CA VAL A 95 9.56 7.59 4.72
C VAL A 95 9.72 8.93 4.03
N SER A 96 8.63 9.47 3.46
CA SER A 96 8.66 10.69 2.66
C SER A 96 8.81 11.97 3.48
N ASN A 97 8.36 11.96 4.74
CA ASN A 97 8.30 13.16 5.57
C ASN A 97 8.76 12.97 7.03
N GLY A 98 9.04 11.74 7.45
CA GLY A 98 9.53 11.41 8.79
C GLY A 98 8.48 11.42 9.89
N LYS A 99 7.18 11.58 9.55
CA LYS A 99 6.07 11.56 10.51
C LYS A 99 6.07 10.25 11.31
N ASP A 100 5.77 10.35 12.60
CA ASP A 100 5.63 9.19 13.48
C ASP A 100 4.34 8.44 13.12
N MET A 101 4.48 7.17 12.73
CA MET A 101 3.38 6.29 12.35
C MET A 101 3.16 5.19 13.40
N SER A 102 3.76 5.34 14.59
CA SER A 102 3.76 4.30 15.62
C SER A 102 2.39 3.93 16.18
N LYS A 103 1.39 4.81 16.04
CA LYS A 103 0.00 4.61 16.47
C LYS A 103 -0.92 4.15 15.35
N VAL A 104 -0.44 4.17 14.11
CA VAL A 104 -1.24 3.92 12.92
C VAL A 104 -1.40 2.42 12.70
N SER A 105 -2.57 2.00 12.25
CA SER A 105 -2.83 0.62 11.81
C SER A 105 -3.54 0.66 10.46
N TYR A 106 -3.12 -0.20 9.54
CA TYR A 106 -3.74 -0.32 8.23
C TYR A 106 -4.27 -1.70 7.98
N LYS A 107 -5.37 -1.76 7.23
CA LYS A 107 -5.98 -3.00 6.79
C LYS A 107 -6.20 -3.00 5.30
N PHE A 108 -6.10 -4.20 4.73
CA PHE A 108 -6.48 -4.47 3.37
C PHE A 108 -7.61 -5.50 3.37
N PRO A 109 -8.77 -5.18 2.76
CA PRO A 109 -9.93 -6.04 2.79
C PRO A 109 -9.71 -7.31 1.98
N LYS A 110 -10.31 -8.41 2.47
CA LYS A 110 -10.40 -9.67 1.73
C LYS A 110 -11.11 -9.45 0.39
N GLY A 111 -10.80 -10.26 -0.62
CA GLY A 111 -11.44 -10.21 -1.94
C GLY A 111 -10.88 -9.12 -2.85
N LEU A 112 -10.10 -8.17 -2.31
CA LEU A 112 -9.48 -7.12 -3.10
C LEU A 112 -8.12 -7.54 -3.64
N ALA A 113 -7.38 -8.45 -3.02
CA ALA A 113 -6.05 -8.82 -3.53
C ALA A 113 -6.20 -9.66 -4.81
N ASN A 114 -5.16 -9.70 -5.63
CA ASN A 114 -5.09 -10.61 -6.77
C ASN A 114 -3.67 -11.21 -6.87
N TYR A 115 -3.47 -12.11 -7.85
CA TYR A 115 -2.23 -12.86 -7.98
C TYR A 115 -1.03 -12.02 -8.45
N ASP A 116 -1.25 -10.93 -9.18
CA ASP A 116 -0.18 -10.21 -9.91
C ASP A 116 0.18 -8.84 -9.32
N ASP A 117 -0.72 -8.23 -8.53
CA ASP A 117 -0.54 -6.87 -8.02
C ASP A 117 0.04 -6.82 -6.60
N LEU A 118 0.65 -5.68 -6.29
CA LEU A 118 1.04 -5.32 -4.94
C LEU A 118 -0.21 -5.16 -4.06
N VAL A 119 -0.21 -5.76 -2.88
CA VAL A 119 -1.28 -5.56 -1.90
C VAL A 119 -0.96 -4.32 -1.08
N THR A 120 -1.74 -3.25 -1.22
CA THR A 120 -1.43 -1.95 -0.60
C THR A 120 -2.41 -1.60 0.52
N SER A 121 -2.01 -1.87 1.76
CA SER A 121 -2.74 -1.46 2.96
C SER A 121 -2.52 0.03 3.23
N SER A 122 -3.56 0.84 3.11
CA SER A 122 -3.54 2.30 3.24
C SER A 122 -4.66 2.80 4.16
N PRO A 123 -4.67 4.09 4.54
CA PRO A 123 -5.80 4.69 5.25
C PRO A 123 -7.14 4.45 4.53
N ILE A 124 -7.16 4.58 3.20
CA ILE A 124 -8.38 4.42 2.40
C ILE A 124 -8.85 2.95 2.40
N SER A 125 -7.96 1.99 2.18
CA SER A 125 -8.35 0.56 2.24
C SER A 125 -8.78 0.15 3.65
N THR A 126 -8.25 0.80 4.68
CA THR A 126 -8.64 0.59 6.08
C THR A 126 -10.07 1.06 6.35
N LEU A 127 -10.42 2.24 5.83
CA LEU A 127 -11.79 2.76 5.94
C LEU A 127 -12.78 1.88 5.17
N ILE A 128 -12.38 1.35 4.01
CA ILE A 128 -13.18 0.41 3.23
C ILE A 128 -13.36 -0.92 3.99
N GLU A 129 -12.30 -1.47 4.60
CA GLU A 129 -12.44 -2.67 5.44
C GLU A 129 -13.40 -2.44 6.60
N LYS A 130 -13.36 -1.25 7.20
CA LYS A 130 -14.23 -0.86 8.30
C LYS A 130 -15.70 -0.76 7.87
N GLU A 131 -15.98 -0.28 6.67
CA GLU A 131 -17.33 -0.29 6.08
C GLU A 131 -17.80 -1.72 5.76
N LEU A 132 -16.88 -2.58 5.29
CA LEU A 132 -17.17 -3.97 4.95
C LEU A 132 -17.38 -4.89 6.16
N ASP A 133 -16.87 -4.52 7.34
CA ASP A 133 -16.92 -5.31 8.57
C ASP A 133 -16.52 -6.79 8.36
N GLY A 134 -15.38 -6.99 7.69
CA GLY A 134 -14.82 -8.31 7.37
C GLY A 134 -15.47 -9.04 6.19
N GLN A 135 -16.50 -8.47 5.55
CA GLN A 135 -17.03 -9.00 4.29
C GLN A 135 -16.00 -8.85 3.15
N PRO A 136 -16.06 -9.71 2.12
CA PRO A 136 -15.26 -9.52 0.92
C PRO A 136 -15.54 -8.16 0.27
N TYR A 137 -14.47 -7.56 -0.28
CA TYR A 137 -14.55 -6.34 -1.05
C TYR A 137 -15.56 -6.47 -2.19
N ASN A 138 -16.31 -5.39 -2.38
CA ASN A 138 -17.18 -5.19 -3.52
C ASN A 138 -17.10 -3.73 -3.96
N ASP A 139 -17.35 -3.48 -5.24
CA ASP A 139 -17.17 -2.15 -5.83
C ASP A 139 -18.15 -1.11 -5.27
N SER A 140 -19.32 -1.51 -4.76
CA SER A 140 -20.26 -0.56 -4.14
C SER A 140 -19.63 0.08 -2.91
N ALA A 141 -19.15 -0.74 -1.97
CA ALA A 141 -18.51 -0.23 -0.75
C ALA A 141 -17.26 0.62 -1.05
N GLY A 142 -16.44 0.19 -2.03
CA GLY A 142 -15.30 0.98 -2.48
C GLY A 142 -15.69 2.35 -3.04
N ASN A 143 -16.69 2.39 -3.92
CA ASN A 143 -17.20 3.64 -4.51
C ASN A 143 -17.82 4.55 -3.45
N ASP A 144 -18.66 4.01 -2.57
CA ASP A 144 -19.38 4.77 -1.54
C ASP A 144 -18.38 5.45 -0.59
N VAL A 145 -17.34 4.73 -0.15
CA VAL A 145 -16.27 5.31 0.68
C VAL A 145 -15.47 6.38 -0.07
N LEU A 146 -15.10 6.15 -1.33
CA LEU A 146 -14.39 7.17 -2.11
C LEU A 146 -15.22 8.43 -2.30
N VAL A 147 -16.52 8.29 -2.56
CA VAL A 147 -17.44 9.43 -2.66
C VAL A 147 -17.55 10.17 -1.33
N ALA A 148 -17.68 9.44 -0.21
CA ALA A 148 -17.75 10.04 1.12
C ALA A 148 -16.45 10.73 1.57
N LEU A 149 -15.30 10.32 1.03
CA LEU A 149 -14.02 11.02 1.17
C LEU A 149 -13.88 12.22 0.22
N GLY A 150 -14.93 12.53 -0.56
CA GLY A 150 -14.93 13.54 -1.61
C GLY A 150 -14.17 13.12 -2.88
N LEU A 151 -13.53 11.96 -2.93
CA LEU A 151 -12.70 11.50 -4.04
C LEU A 151 -13.49 10.94 -5.24
N GLY A 152 -14.83 10.99 -5.19
CA GLY A 152 -15.69 10.48 -6.28
C GLY A 152 -15.42 11.09 -7.65
N ASN A 153 -14.88 12.32 -7.72
CA ASN A 153 -14.53 12.95 -9.00
C ASN A 153 -13.42 12.25 -9.76
N LEU A 154 -12.55 11.47 -9.09
CA LEU A 154 -11.50 10.70 -9.76
C LEU A 154 -12.09 9.69 -10.75
N LEU A 155 -13.22 9.07 -10.38
CA LEU A 155 -13.96 8.15 -11.25
C LEU A 155 -14.69 8.93 -12.35
N ASN A 156 -15.39 10.01 -11.98
CA ASN A 156 -16.21 10.79 -12.91
C ASN A 156 -15.39 11.45 -14.03
N ASN A 157 -14.16 11.86 -13.72
CA ASN A 157 -13.23 12.47 -14.68
C ASN A 157 -12.49 11.42 -15.51
N GLY A 158 -12.64 10.12 -15.20
CA GLY A 158 -11.87 9.04 -15.82
C GLY A 158 -10.39 9.03 -15.43
N SER A 159 -10.01 9.76 -14.38
CA SER A 159 -8.64 9.79 -13.85
C SER A 159 -8.24 8.46 -13.25
N ILE A 160 -9.20 7.71 -12.71
CA ILE A 160 -9.06 6.29 -12.35
C ILE A 160 -10.13 5.46 -13.06
N SER A 161 -9.76 4.26 -13.50
CA SER A 161 -10.67 3.32 -14.17
C SER A 161 -11.51 2.51 -13.20
N SER A 162 -10.96 2.21 -12.01
CA SER A 162 -11.65 1.48 -10.97
C SER A 162 -11.06 1.81 -9.60
N VAL A 163 -11.90 1.69 -8.57
CA VAL A 163 -11.45 1.81 -7.17
C VAL A 163 -10.52 0.67 -6.80
N ALA A 164 -10.82 -0.54 -7.26
CA ALA A 164 -9.99 -1.70 -6.98
C ALA A 164 -8.54 -1.53 -7.50
N ASP A 165 -8.38 -1.04 -8.73
CA ASP A 165 -7.05 -0.78 -9.30
C ASP A 165 -6.34 0.36 -8.55
N PHE A 166 -7.09 1.41 -8.20
CA PHE A 166 -6.56 2.50 -7.36
C PHE A 166 -6.03 2.00 -6.02
N LEU A 167 -6.75 1.10 -5.35
CA LEU A 167 -6.33 0.56 -4.04
C LEU A 167 -5.18 -0.44 -4.16
N ARG A 168 -5.05 -1.18 -5.27
CA ARG A 168 -3.93 -2.10 -5.50
C ARG A 168 -2.66 -1.34 -5.88
N ARG A 169 -2.79 -0.27 -6.67
CA ARG A 169 -1.68 0.46 -7.30
C ARG A 169 -1.67 1.93 -6.90
N THR A 170 -1.95 2.23 -5.63
CA THR A 170 -2.21 3.58 -5.14
C THR A 170 -1.11 4.57 -5.49
N GLU A 171 0.15 4.24 -5.22
CA GLU A 171 1.28 5.13 -5.53
C GLU A 171 1.42 5.40 -7.03
N GLU A 172 1.29 4.36 -7.86
CA GLU A 172 1.41 4.48 -9.31
C GLU A 172 0.29 5.35 -9.88
N VAL A 173 -0.93 5.15 -9.39
CA VAL A 173 -2.09 5.94 -9.82
C VAL A 173 -1.94 7.39 -9.38
N ILE A 174 -1.54 7.67 -8.13
CA ILE A 174 -1.33 9.06 -7.66
C ILE A 174 -0.34 9.82 -8.55
N LYS A 175 0.74 9.16 -8.99
CA LYS A 175 1.76 9.76 -9.86
C LYS A 175 1.26 10.12 -11.26
N THR A 176 0.17 9.51 -11.73
CA THR A 176 -0.42 9.80 -13.05
C THR A 176 -1.58 10.78 -12.99
N LEU A 177 -2.07 11.12 -11.79
CA LEU A 177 -3.15 12.08 -11.61
C LEU A 177 -2.74 13.51 -11.98
N PRO A 178 -3.67 14.34 -12.45
CA PRO A 178 -3.51 15.79 -12.46
C PRO A 178 -3.08 16.33 -11.09
N ALA A 179 -2.24 17.37 -11.08
CA ALA A 179 -1.62 17.87 -9.84
C ALA A 179 -2.63 18.21 -8.72
N SER A 180 -3.78 18.81 -9.06
CA SER A 180 -4.83 19.11 -8.08
C SER A 180 -5.50 17.86 -7.49
N GLU A 181 -5.65 16.81 -8.31
CA GLU A 181 -6.23 15.54 -7.88
C GLU A 181 -5.22 14.74 -7.04
N ALA A 182 -3.94 14.71 -7.44
CA ALA A 182 -2.86 14.11 -6.66
C ALA A 182 -2.70 14.79 -5.29
N SER A 183 -2.78 16.13 -5.25
CA SER A 183 -2.76 16.92 -4.01
C SER A 183 -3.91 16.54 -3.09
N ARG A 184 -5.14 16.47 -3.63
CA ARG A 184 -6.32 16.09 -2.84
C ARG A 184 -6.25 14.65 -2.34
N VAL A 185 -5.83 13.68 -3.15
CA VAL A 185 -5.66 12.29 -2.70
C VAL A 185 -4.62 12.19 -1.60
N SER A 186 -3.47 12.88 -1.74
CA SER A 186 -2.40 12.88 -0.75
C SER A 186 -2.84 13.51 0.58
N ALA A 187 -3.56 14.64 0.52
CA ALA A 187 -4.13 15.27 1.71
C ALA A 187 -5.18 14.38 2.38
N THR A 188 -6.08 13.77 1.58
CA THR A 188 -7.11 12.86 2.08
C THR A 188 -6.50 11.66 2.80
N ALA A 189 -5.49 11.02 2.22
CA ALA A 189 -4.81 9.88 2.84
C ALA A 189 -4.16 10.27 4.17
N ALA A 190 -3.39 11.36 4.21
CA ALA A 190 -2.71 11.82 5.41
C ALA A 190 -3.69 12.22 6.52
N VAL A 191 -4.78 12.93 6.19
CA VAL A 191 -5.83 13.31 7.14
C VAL A 191 -6.56 12.07 7.64
N LEU A 192 -6.95 11.16 6.75
CA LEU A 192 -7.67 9.93 7.13
C LEU A 192 -6.84 9.07 8.08
N SER A 193 -5.52 8.99 7.85
CA SER A 193 -4.56 8.32 8.71
C SER A 193 -4.66 8.81 10.15
N ASP A 194 -4.66 10.12 10.36
CA ASP A 194 -4.78 10.73 11.69
C ASP A 194 -6.18 10.57 12.28
N VAL A 195 -7.21 10.71 11.45
CA VAL A 195 -8.62 10.55 11.85
C VAL A 195 -8.89 9.13 12.36
N LEU A 196 -8.34 8.12 11.70
CA LEU A 196 -8.40 6.71 12.13
C LEU A 196 -7.70 6.48 13.48
N VAL A 197 -6.59 7.18 13.74
CA VAL A 197 -5.85 7.09 15.01
C VAL A 197 -6.61 7.76 16.15
N VAL A 198 -7.16 8.95 15.92
CA VAL A 198 -7.84 9.74 16.96
C VAL A 198 -9.22 9.18 17.28
N SER A 199 -9.96 8.71 16.27
CA SER A 199 -11.36 8.26 16.43
C SER A 199 -11.60 6.81 15.98
N PRO A 200 -10.84 5.81 16.49
CA PRO A 200 -10.86 4.44 15.97
C PRO A 200 -12.24 3.74 16.09
N ASN A 201 -13.06 4.19 17.03
CA ASN A 201 -14.36 3.61 17.36
C ASN A 201 -15.54 4.23 16.58
N SER A 202 -15.33 5.34 15.88
CA SER A 202 -16.38 5.97 15.06
C SER A 202 -16.73 5.09 13.87
N THR A 203 -17.87 5.35 13.24
CA THR A 203 -18.31 4.64 12.02
C THR A 203 -17.48 5.06 10.80
N ALA A 204 -17.46 4.25 9.74
CA ALA A 204 -16.74 4.60 8.52
C ALA A 204 -17.28 5.90 7.91
N ASN A 205 -18.60 6.11 7.93
CA ASN A 205 -19.21 7.34 7.44
C ASN A 205 -18.81 8.59 8.24
N GLU A 206 -18.80 8.53 9.58
CA GLU A 206 -18.35 9.66 10.43
C GLU A 206 -16.89 10.02 10.15
N LEU A 207 -16.02 9.00 10.02
CA LEU A 207 -14.61 9.18 9.69
C LEU A 207 -14.41 9.77 8.29
N ALA A 208 -15.17 9.30 7.30
CA ALA A 208 -15.12 9.80 5.93
C ALA A 208 -15.49 11.29 5.86
N LEU A 209 -16.61 11.67 6.47
CA LEU A 209 -17.10 13.05 6.47
C LEU A 209 -16.15 14.00 7.20
N ALA A 210 -15.63 13.60 8.37
CA ALA A 210 -14.62 14.39 9.08
C ALA A 210 -13.33 14.54 8.28
N THR A 211 -12.91 13.47 7.60
CA THR A 211 -11.74 13.50 6.71
C THR A 211 -11.96 14.45 5.55
N GLU A 212 -13.11 14.39 4.88
CA GLU A 212 -13.45 15.29 3.77
C GLU A 212 -13.42 16.75 4.23
N SER A 213 -14.11 17.08 5.32
CA SER A 213 -14.19 18.47 5.81
C SER A 213 -12.80 19.03 6.17
N ILE A 214 -11.97 18.24 6.85
CA ILE A 214 -10.61 18.64 7.19
C ILE A 214 -9.74 18.74 5.94
N THR A 215 -9.87 17.79 5.00
CA THR A 215 -9.11 17.81 3.74
C THR A 215 -9.42 19.05 2.92
N ASP A 216 -10.68 19.45 2.82
CA ASP A 216 -11.07 20.66 2.10
C ASP A 216 -10.43 21.91 2.73
N LYS A 217 -10.35 21.98 4.06
CA LYS A 217 -9.60 23.02 4.78
C LYS A 217 -8.11 22.95 4.45
N VAL A 218 -7.49 21.78 4.47
CA VAL A 218 -6.07 21.57 4.10
C VAL A 218 -5.78 22.08 2.70
N ILE A 219 -6.60 21.68 1.71
CA ILE A 219 -6.43 22.08 0.32
C ILE A 219 -6.70 23.58 0.12
N SER A 220 -7.63 24.17 0.87
CA SER A 220 -7.86 25.61 0.80
C SER A 220 -6.66 26.43 1.26
N GLU A 221 -5.92 25.97 2.27
CA GLU A 221 -4.75 26.64 2.82
C GLU A 221 -3.45 26.25 2.10
N ASN A 222 -3.39 25.02 1.58
CA ASN A 222 -2.25 24.43 0.89
C ASN A 222 -2.69 23.72 -0.40
N PRO A 223 -3.03 24.45 -1.48
CA PRO A 223 -3.58 23.85 -2.70
C PRO A 223 -2.67 22.81 -3.37
N ASN A 224 -1.36 22.93 -3.15
CA ASN A 224 -0.33 22.05 -3.71
C ASN A 224 0.19 21.00 -2.71
N TYR A 225 -0.56 20.71 -1.63
CA TYR A 225 -0.18 19.70 -0.65
C TYR A 225 0.36 18.41 -1.31
N PRO A 226 1.47 17.83 -0.83
CA PRO A 226 2.23 18.16 0.38
C PRO A 226 3.27 19.28 0.20
N VAL A 227 3.18 20.11 -0.85
CA VAL A 227 4.12 21.20 -1.08
C VAL A 227 3.53 22.53 -0.61
N ALA A 228 4.24 23.22 0.28
CA ALA A 228 3.88 24.55 0.75
C ALA A 228 4.17 25.63 -0.31
N ASN A 229 3.63 26.83 -0.12
CA ASN A 229 3.82 27.96 -1.05
C ASN A 229 5.28 28.39 -1.23
N ASN A 230 6.14 28.10 -0.25
CA ASN A 230 7.58 28.36 -0.32
C ASN A 230 8.37 27.24 -1.02
N GLY A 231 7.70 26.17 -1.46
CA GLY A 231 8.30 25.01 -2.11
C GLY A 231 8.81 23.92 -1.17
N ASP A 232 8.75 24.11 0.15
CA ASP A 232 9.08 23.04 1.11
C ASP A 232 8.01 21.95 1.09
N THR A 233 8.43 20.69 1.20
CA THR A 233 7.52 19.59 1.53
C THR A 233 7.11 19.70 2.99
N ILE A 234 5.82 19.58 3.23
CA ILE A 234 5.18 19.67 4.54
C ILE A 234 4.28 18.47 4.80
N TYR A 235 3.97 18.25 6.07
CA TYR A 235 2.90 17.36 6.50
C TYR A 235 2.14 17.97 7.68
N LEU A 236 0.94 17.45 7.91
CA LEU A 236 0.14 17.76 9.08
C LEU A 236 0.12 16.57 10.03
N ASP A 237 0.09 16.87 11.31
CA ASP A 237 -0.03 15.89 12.38
C ASP A 237 -1.19 16.31 13.27
N LEU A 238 -2.35 15.75 12.99
CA LEU A 238 -3.59 16.04 13.72
C LEU A 238 -3.72 15.17 14.98
N THR A 239 -2.70 14.35 15.29
CA THR A 239 -2.72 13.43 16.43
C THR A 239 -2.11 14.04 17.71
N GLU A 240 -1.32 15.11 17.60
CA GLU A 240 -0.75 15.83 18.75
C GLU A 240 -1.81 16.60 19.54
N ASP A 241 -2.76 17.22 18.83
CA ASP A 241 -3.96 17.82 19.42
C ASP A 241 -5.21 17.22 18.74
N PRO A 242 -5.86 16.24 19.37
CA PRO A 242 -6.97 15.51 18.77
C PRO A 242 -8.25 16.35 18.67
N THR A 243 -8.31 17.52 19.31
CA THR A 243 -9.54 18.32 19.47
C THR A 243 -10.19 18.66 18.12
N LEU A 244 -9.38 19.00 17.12
CA LEU A 244 -9.89 19.34 15.78
C LEU A 244 -10.58 18.14 15.14
N VAL A 245 -9.96 16.95 15.22
CA VAL A 245 -10.53 15.71 14.68
C VAL A 245 -11.77 15.27 15.46
N GLU A 246 -11.71 15.27 16.79
CA GLU A 246 -12.84 14.88 17.64
C GLU A 246 -14.09 15.74 17.36
N LYS A 247 -13.90 17.05 17.17
CA LYS A 247 -14.99 17.96 16.78
C LYS A 247 -15.53 17.67 15.38
N ALA A 248 -14.64 17.49 14.39
CA ALA A 248 -15.05 17.19 13.02
C ALA A 248 -15.79 15.84 12.92
N VAL A 249 -15.42 14.85 13.73
CA VAL A 249 -16.13 13.57 13.83
C VAL A 249 -17.48 13.73 14.52
N ALA A 250 -17.58 14.56 15.56
CA ALA A 250 -18.83 14.80 16.28
C ALA A 250 -19.86 15.63 15.46
N ASP A 251 -19.39 16.57 14.64
CA ASP A 251 -20.21 17.37 13.72
C ASP A 251 -19.41 17.72 12.46
N PRO A 252 -19.44 16.88 11.42
CA PRO A 252 -18.70 17.11 10.17
C PRO A 252 -19.27 18.26 9.34
N THR A 253 -20.44 18.81 9.70
CA THR A 253 -21.05 19.95 9.01
C THR A 253 -20.63 21.29 9.61
N ALA A 254 -20.04 21.28 10.81
CA ALA A 254 -19.50 22.47 11.43
C ALA A 254 -18.26 22.96 10.65
N PRO A 255 -18.02 24.28 10.63
CA PRO A 255 -16.76 24.81 10.11
C PRO A 255 -15.57 24.19 10.83
N VAL A 256 -14.58 23.72 10.07
CA VAL A 256 -13.33 23.22 10.64
C VAL A 256 -12.55 24.38 11.27
N ASP A 257 -12.10 24.17 12.51
CA ASP A 257 -11.23 25.10 13.24
C ASP A 257 -9.89 25.32 12.49
N ASP A 258 -9.05 26.23 12.98
CA ASP A 258 -7.74 26.46 12.39
C ASP A 258 -6.87 25.19 12.43
N LEU A 259 -6.24 24.88 11.30
CA LEU A 259 -5.33 23.74 11.22
C LEU A 259 -4.11 23.99 12.11
N PRO A 260 -3.53 22.93 12.71
CA PRO A 260 -2.23 23.07 13.35
C PRO A 260 -1.18 23.52 12.31
N PRO A 261 -0.12 24.22 12.74
CA PRO A 261 0.91 24.67 11.82
C PRO A 261 1.54 23.44 11.13
N PRO A 262 1.73 23.48 9.79
CA PRO A 262 2.35 22.40 9.08
C PRO A 262 3.80 22.20 9.53
N LYS A 263 4.21 20.94 9.62
CA LYS A 263 5.58 20.55 9.94
C LYS A 263 6.37 20.38 8.65
N LYS A 264 7.65 20.77 8.67
CA LYS A 264 8.57 20.52 7.57
C LYS A 264 8.89 19.02 7.50
N ALA A 265 8.87 18.46 6.30
CA ALA A 265 9.29 17.08 6.06
C ALA A 265 10.76 16.86 6.44
N ASP A 266 11.03 15.77 7.13
CA ASP A 266 12.36 15.22 7.39
C ASP A 266 12.40 13.77 6.88
N PRO A 267 12.56 13.56 5.55
CA PRO A 267 12.48 12.25 4.95
C PRO A 267 13.48 11.28 5.57
N VAL A 268 13.08 10.02 5.73
CA VAL A 268 14.01 9.00 6.21
C VAL A 268 15.15 8.84 5.18
N PRO A 269 16.43 8.79 5.60
CA PRO A 269 17.53 8.53 4.69
C PRO A 269 17.39 7.17 4.01
N ASN A 270 17.51 7.13 2.68
CA ASN A 270 17.51 5.88 1.93
C ASN A 270 18.77 5.06 2.30
N PRO A 271 18.63 3.84 2.88
CA PRO A 271 19.77 3.02 3.24
C PRO A 271 20.54 2.46 2.02
N ASP A 272 19.92 2.42 0.84
CA ASP A 272 20.55 1.96 -0.40
C ASP A 272 19.94 2.67 -1.62
N GLU A 273 20.64 3.69 -2.14
CA GLU A 273 20.21 4.44 -3.33
C GLU A 273 20.19 3.59 -4.62
N GLY A 274 20.73 2.37 -4.60
CA GLY A 274 20.80 1.48 -5.75
C GLY A 274 19.68 0.44 -5.84
N THR A 275 18.96 0.16 -4.75
CA THR A 275 17.86 -0.81 -4.78
C THR A 275 16.61 -0.22 -5.42
N LYS A 276 15.95 -1.01 -6.28
CA LYS A 276 14.65 -0.63 -6.84
C LYS A 276 13.55 -0.97 -5.83
N PRO A 277 12.45 -0.19 -5.79
CA PRO A 277 11.28 -0.57 -5.01
C PRO A 277 10.81 -1.99 -5.38
N PRO A 278 10.40 -2.81 -4.41
CA PRO A 278 9.80 -4.10 -4.68
C PRO A 278 8.52 -3.94 -5.52
N THR A 279 8.29 -4.84 -6.47
CA THR A 279 7.03 -4.92 -7.23
C THR A 279 6.14 -6.05 -6.68
N GLY A 280 4.84 -6.10 -7.01
CA GLY A 280 3.86 -7.06 -6.43
C GLY A 280 4.27 -8.55 -6.39
N GLY A 281 5.22 -8.95 -7.25
CA GLY A 281 6.06 -10.13 -7.09
C GLY A 281 5.55 -11.39 -7.80
N THR A 282 6.40 -11.95 -8.68
CA THR A 282 6.51 -13.39 -8.98
C THR A 282 8.00 -13.71 -9.18
N GLY A 283 8.68 -14.24 -8.16
CA GLY A 283 10.08 -14.68 -8.30
C GLY A 283 10.21 -15.80 -9.35
N GLY A 284 10.72 -15.48 -10.54
CA GLY A 284 11.19 -16.45 -11.53
C GLY A 284 10.52 -16.38 -12.91
N THR A 285 10.99 -15.48 -13.78
CA THR A 285 11.02 -15.76 -15.23
C THR A 285 12.47 -15.73 -15.69
N GLY A 286 12.99 -16.91 -16.08
CA GLY A 286 14.30 -17.04 -16.72
C GLY A 286 14.40 -16.16 -17.97
N GLY A 287 15.60 -15.63 -18.20
CA GLY A 287 15.85 -14.58 -19.18
C GLY A 287 15.47 -14.94 -20.62
N THR A 288 14.80 -14.01 -21.30
CA THR A 288 14.95 -13.86 -22.74
C THR A 288 16.20 -13.00 -22.98
N GLY A 289 17.24 -13.65 -23.49
CA GLY A 289 18.53 -13.04 -23.78
C GLY A 289 18.41 -11.81 -24.67
N GLY A 290 19.11 -10.75 -24.27
CA GLY A 290 19.53 -9.71 -25.20
C GLY A 290 20.52 -10.32 -26.20
N THR A 291 20.15 -10.37 -27.47
CA THR A 291 21.13 -10.44 -28.55
C THR A 291 21.83 -9.09 -28.61
N GLY A 292 23.09 -9.10 -28.17
CA GLY A 292 23.98 -7.95 -28.15
C GLY A 292 24.24 -7.34 -29.51
N GLY A 293 24.68 -6.09 -29.46
CA GLY A 293 25.26 -5.38 -30.58
C GLY A 293 26.49 -6.09 -31.12
N GLY A 294 26.49 -6.33 -32.44
CA GLY A 294 27.70 -6.64 -33.19
C GLY A 294 28.24 -5.36 -33.80
N GLY A 295 29.27 -4.79 -33.16
CA GLY A 295 30.17 -3.85 -33.82
C GLY A 295 30.93 -4.56 -34.93
N ASN A 296 30.84 -4.05 -36.15
CA ASN A 296 31.59 -4.57 -37.29
C ASN A 296 32.76 -3.63 -37.56
N GLY A 297 33.97 -4.09 -37.21
CA GLY A 297 35.22 -3.40 -37.48
C GLY A 297 36.27 -4.38 -37.99
N GLY A 298 36.35 -4.49 -39.33
CA GLY A 298 37.58 -4.62 -40.12
C GLY A 298 38.43 -5.90 -40.06
N GLY A 299 38.73 -6.45 -41.25
CA GLY A 299 40.11 -6.87 -41.56
C GLY A 299 40.35 -8.24 -42.20
N THR A 300 40.44 -8.25 -43.54
CA THR A 300 41.37 -9.01 -44.42
C THR A 300 41.40 -10.55 -44.48
N GLY A 301 41.36 -11.07 -45.71
CA GLY A 301 42.20 -12.21 -46.15
C GLY A 301 41.51 -13.27 -47.02
N GLY A 302 41.63 -13.16 -48.34
CA GLY A 302 41.19 -14.16 -49.33
C GLY A 302 41.06 -13.59 -50.73
#